data_AF-A0A7S1VZU8-F1
#
_entry.id   AF-A0A7S1VZU8-F1
#
_cell.length_a   1.000
_cell.length_b   1.000
_cell.length_c   1.000
_cell.angle_alpha   90.00
_cell.angle_beta   90.00
_cell.angle_gamma   90.00
#
_symmetry.space_group_name_H-M   'P 1'
#
loop_
_entity.id
_entity.type
_entity.pdbx_description
1 polymer ?
#
loop_
_entity_poly.entity_id
_entity_poly.type
_entity_poly.pdbx_seq_one_letter_code
_entity_poly.pdbx_strand_id
1 'polypeptide(L)'
;VHLTEDQDLLASLNKSVLGKLTKFSESKTPGSMLRFRGGTLNPTERAAIHAFCEANDIVSRSEGPKDNRKLTLSFPKFLRKSEEGIAEVTNTGRIIKSAVDVDDNTKQK
;
A
#
# COMPACT_ATOMS: atom_id res chain seq x y z
N VAL A 1 -4.65 -3.78 -22.37
CA VAL A 1 -4.37 -2.35 -22.10
C VAL A 1 -5.35 -1.87 -21.04
N HIS A 2 -5.04 -2.10 -19.76
CA HIS A 2 -5.77 -1.57 -18.60
C HIS A 2 -4.77 -0.69 -17.84
N LEU A 3 -4.49 0.51 -18.34
CA LEU A 3 -3.51 1.45 -17.77
C LEU A 3 -4.09 2.88 -17.63
N THR A 4 -5.35 3.09 -17.99
CA THR A 4 -5.96 4.42 -18.10
C THR A 4 -6.64 4.89 -16.82
N GLU A 5 -7.23 4.01 -16.02
CA GLU A 5 -7.99 4.42 -14.83
C GLU A 5 -7.08 4.91 -13.68
N ASP A 6 -5.88 4.35 -13.54
CA ASP A 6 -4.94 4.74 -12.47
C ASP A 6 -4.32 6.13 -12.70
N GLN A 7 -4.20 6.56 -13.97
CA GLN A 7 -3.65 7.87 -14.33
C GLN A 7 -4.60 9.02 -13.96
N ASP A 8 -5.92 8.82 -14.09
CA ASP A 8 -6.92 9.83 -13.72
C ASP A 8 -7.01 10.02 -12.20
N LEU A 9 -6.82 8.95 -11.42
CA LEU A 9 -6.75 9.04 -9.96
C LEU A 9 -5.51 9.83 -9.49
N LEU A 10 -4.38 9.69 -10.18
CA LEU A 10 -3.17 10.48 -9.91
C LEU A 10 -3.35 11.96 -10.25
N ALA A 11 -4.16 12.30 -11.26
CA ALA A 11 -4.46 13.68 -11.62
C ALA A 11 -5.23 14.43 -10.52
N SER A 12 -5.96 13.71 -9.66
CA SER A 12 -6.66 14.26 -8.50
C SER A 12 -5.75 14.59 -7.30
N LEU A 13 -4.48 14.17 -7.33
CA LEU A 13 -3.53 14.42 -6.24
C LEU A 13 -3.08 15.88 -6.21
N ASN A 14 -2.85 16.40 -5.00
CA ASN A 14 -2.16 17.68 -4.86
C ASN A 14 -0.77 17.63 -5.52
N LYS A 15 -0.39 18.70 -6.25
CA LYS A 15 0.92 18.84 -6.93
C LYS A 15 2.12 18.50 -6.03
N SER A 16 2.06 18.83 -4.73
CA SER A 16 3.12 18.50 -3.78
C SER A 16 3.24 16.99 -3.52
N VAL A 17 2.10 16.31 -3.42
CA VAL A 17 2.01 14.86 -3.21
C VAL A 17 2.47 14.13 -4.46
N LEU A 18 1.93 14.54 -5.62
CA LEU A 18 2.31 13.99 -6.92
C LEU A 18 3.82 14.12 -7.15
N GLY A 19 4.40 15.31 -6.94
CA GLY A 19 5.84 15.51 -7.11
C GLY A 19 6.72 14.65 -6.20
N LYS A 20 6.28 14.37 -4.96
CA LYS A 20 6.98 13.44 -4.06
C LYS A 20 6.85 11.99 -4.53
N LEU A 21 5.65 11.61 -4.97
CA LEU A 21 5.35 10.27 -5.44
C LEU A 21 6.14 9.96 -6.72
N THR A 22 6.15 10.87 -7.69
CA THR A 22 6.91 10.75 -8.95
C THR A 22 8.40 10.66 -8.69
N LYS A 23 8.97 11.53 -7.85
CA LYS A 23 10.40 11.44 -7.49
C LYS A 23 10.75 10.13 -6.82
N PHE A 24 9.87 9.65 -5.94
CA PHE A 24 10.06 8.37 -5.28
C PHE A 24 9.99 7.21 -6.29
N SER A 25 8.99 7.20 -7.17
CA SER A 25 8.82 6.15 -8.18
C SER A 25 9.96 6.13 -9.20
N GLU A 26 10.49 7.30 -9.58
CA GLU A 26 11.66 7.43 -10.47
C GLU A 26 12.95 6.92 -9.81
N SER A 27 13.12 7.14 -8.51
CA SER A 27 14.34 6.73 -7.80
C SER A 27 14.57 5.21 -7.80
N LYS A 28 13.47 4.42 -7.84
CA LYS A 28 13.44 2.94 -7.78
C LYS A 28 14.46 2.33 -6.82
N THR A 29 14.79 3.02 -5.73
CA THR A 29 15.90 2.63 -4.85
C THR A 29 15.42 1.54 -3.89
N PRO A 30 15.96 0.30 -3.95
CA PRO A 30 15.48 -0.79 -3.10
C PRO A 30 15.67 -0.48 -1.61
N GLY A 31 14.62 -0.72 -0.81
CA GLY A 31 14.62 -0.42 0.62
C GLY A 31 14.44 1.07 0.96
N SER A 32 14.27 1.94 -0.03
CA SER A 32 13.86 3.32 0.23
C SER A 32 12.39 3.38 0.65
N MET A 33 12.03 4.44 1.38
CA MET A 33 10.72 4.60 1.98
C MET A 33 10.25 6.05 1.86
N LEU A 34 8.99 6.24 1.45
CA LEU A 34 8.31 7.53 1.46
C LEU A 34 7.22 7.52 2.53
N ARG A 35 7.12 8.58 3.33
CA ARG A 35 6.12 8.70 4.40
C ARG A 35 5.29 9.96 4.24
N PHE A 36 3.98 9.78 4.28
CA PHE A 36 2.99 10.85 4.40
C PHE A 36 2.45 10.86 5.82
N ARG A 37 2.46 12.04 6.45
CA ARG A 37 1.89 12.23 7.78
C ARG A 37 0.36 12.11 7.72
N GLY A 38 -0.24 11.74 8.85
CA GLY A 38 -1.69 11.77 8.97
C GLY A 38 -2.24 13.19 8.79
N GLY A 39 -3.46 13.29 8.28
CA GLY A 39 -4.09 14.55 7.89
C GLY A 39 -3.52 15.23 6.64
N THR A 40 -2.42 14.71 6.05
CA THR A 40 -1.84 15.28 4.82
C THR A 40 -2.55 14.82 3.54
N LEU A 41 -3.17 13.63 3.60
CA LEU A 41 -3.85 13.00 2.47
C LEU A 41 -5.33 12.83 2.79
N ASN A 42 -6.20 13.21 1.86
CA ASN A 42 -7.61 12.89 1.93
C ASN A 42 -7.87 11.41 1.55
N PRO A 43 -9.06 10.85 1.81
CA PRO A 43 -9.36 9.45 1.52
C PRO A 43 -9.18 9.07 0.05
N THR A 44 -9.56 9.95 -0.88
CA THR A 44 -9.44 9.74 -2.34
C THR A 44 -7.98 9.70 -2.77
N GLU A 45 -7.16 10.66 -2.31
CA GLU A 45 -5.72 10.69 -2.58
C GLU A 45 -5.03 9.44 -2.02
N ARG A 46 -5.44 9.00 -0.83
CA ARG A 46 -4.90 7.78 -0.22
C ARG A 46 -5.23 6.55 -1.07
N ALA A 47 -6.46 6.44 -1.59
CA ALA A 47 -6.85 5.36 -2.49
C ALA A 47 -6.07 5.40 -3.80
N ALA A 48 -5.91 6.59 -4.41
CA ALA A 48 -5.12 6.78 -5.62
C ALA A 48 -3.66 6.35 -5.45
N ILE A 49 -3.04 6.71 -4.32
CA ILE A 49 -1.66 6.31 -4.01
C ILE A 49 -1.55 4.80 -3.81
N HIS A 50 -2.54 4.16 -3.17
CA HIS A 50 -2.54 2.70 -3.01
C HIS A 50 -2.62 1.99 -4.37
N ALA A 51 -3.55 2.39 -5.25
CA ALA A 51 -3.68 1.86 -6.59
C ALA A 51 -2.39 2.05 -7.42
N PHE A 52 -1.81 3.25 -7.38
CA PHE A 52 -0.53 3.52 -8.03
C PHE A 52 0.59 2.60 -7.52
N CYS A 53 0.66 2.36 -6.20
CA CYS A 53 1.68 1.52 -5.63
C CYS A 53 1.52 0.05 -6.05
N GLU A 54 0.29 -0.45 -6.07
CA GLU A 54 -0.04 -1.80 -6.55
C GLU A 54 0.37 -1.99 -8.01
N ALA A 55 0.09 -1.01 -8.89
CA ALA A 55 0.47 -1.05 -10.30
C ALA A 55 2.00 -0.98 -10.55
N ASN A 56 2.79 -0.52 -9.57
CA ASN A 56 4.24 -0.31 -9.70
C ASN A 56 5.09 -1.22 -8.80
N ASP A 57 4.52 -2.28 -8.25
CA ASP A 57 5.18 -3.19 -7.30
C ASP A 57 5.76 -2.47 -6.06
N ILE A 58 5.13 -1.37 -5.66
CA ILE A 58 5.50 -0.60 -4.47
C ILE A 58 4.62 -1.08 -3.31
N VAL A 59 5.25 -1.35 -2.17
CA VAL A 59 4.54 -1.72 -0.96
C VAL A 59 3.95 -0.45 -0.35
N SER A 60 2.65 -0.41 -0.11
CA SER A 60 1.97 0.70 0.55
C SER A 60 1.27 0.23 1.83
N ARG A 61 1.39 1.02 2.91
CA ARG A 61 0.82 0.69 4.22
C ARG A 61 0.24 1.91 4.91
N SER A 62 -1.05 1.85 5.23
CA SER A 62 -1.74 2.86 6.05
C SER A 62 -1.81 2.39 7.51
N GLU A 63 -1.34 3.21 8.45
CA GLU A 63 -1.28 2.86 9.87
C GLU A 63 -1.83 4.01 10.74
N GLY A 64 -2.34 3.67 11.93
CA GLY A 64 -2.79 4.65 12.93
C GLY A 64 -4.31 4.86 13.01
N PRO A 65 -4.75 5.78 13.88
CA PRO A 65 -6.17 6.05 14.12
C PRO A 65 -6.84 6.66 12.88
N LYS A 66 -8.14 6.39 12.69
CA LYS A 66 -8.92 6.72 11.47
C LYS A 66 -8.69 8.16 10.97
N ASP A 67 -8.69 9.12 11.89
CA ASP A 67 -8.57 10.55 11.57
C ASP A 67 -7.14 11.05 11.37
N ASN A 68 -6.12 10.25 11.72
CA ASN A 68 -4.72 10.64 11.62
C ASN A 68 -3.84 9.51 11.04
N ARG A 69 -4.38 8.76 10.09
CA ARG A 69 -3.67 7.64 9.46
C ARG A 69 -2.47 8.13 8.66
N LYS A 70 -1.28 7.68 9.03
CA LYS A 70 -0.06 7.86 8.24
C LYS A 70 -0.04 6.85 7.09
N LEU A 71 0.49 7.25 5.94
CA LEU A 71 0.70 6.35 4.78
C LEU A 71 2.20 6.21 4.54
N THR A 72 2.68 4.98 4.46
CA THR A 72 4.08 4.65 4.21
C THR A 72 4.19 3.83 2.94
N LEU A 73 5.09 4.22 2.04
CA LEU A 73 5.41 3.50 0.80
C LEU A 73 6.85 3.00 0.89
N SER A 74 7.14 1.82 0.37
CA SER A 74 8.50 1.27 0.36
C SER A 74 8.76 0.40 -0.86
N PHE A 75 9.98 0.47 -1.39
CA PHE A 75 10.45 -0.50 -2.36
C PHE A 75 10.95 -1.75 -1.61
N PRO A 76 10.36 -2.93 -1.83
CA PRO A 76 10.84 -4.15 -1.18
C PRO A 76 12.27 -4.46 -1.65
N LYS A 77 13.15 -4.82 -0.71
CA LYS A 77 14.52 -5.28 -1.03
C LYS A 77 14.53 -6.65 -1.70
N PHE A 78 13.47 -7.44 -1.47
CA PHE A 78 13.27 -8.75 -2.04
C PHE A 78 11.82 -8.81 -2.55
N LEU A 79 11.64 -8.80 -3.87
CA LEU A 79 10.35 -9.03 -4.50
C LEU A 79 10.00 -10.52 -4.32
N ARG A 80 9.25 -10.87 -3.27
CA ARG A 80 8.47 -12.11 -3.32
C ARG A 80 7.15 -11.75 -3.98
N LYS A 81 6.94 -12.22 -5.22
CA LYS A 81 5.61 -12.25 -5.83
C LYS A 81 4.72 -13.06 -4.88
N SER A 82 3.87 -12.38 -4.12
CA SER A 82 2.78 -13.04 -3.42
C SER A 82 1.75 -13.42 -4.46
N GLU A 83 1.74 -14.69 -4.84
CA GLU A 83 0.60 -15.32 -5.49
C GLU A 83 -0.57 -15.20 -4.52
N GLU A 84 -1.63 -14.50 -4.96
CA GLU A 84 -2.91 -14.31 -4.28
C GLU A 84 -2.91 -13.51 -2.97
N GLY A 85 -3.43 -12.27 -3.05
CA GLY A 85 -4.23 -11.64 -2.01
C GLY A 85 -3.51 -11.28 -0.71
N ILE A 86 -3.45 -9.98 -0.43
CA ILE A 86 -3.06 -9.37 0.86
C ILE A 86 -1.53 -9.32 1.07
N ALA A 87 -0.89 -8.30 0.49
CA ALA A 87 0.49 -7.97 0.77
C ALA A 87 0.66 -7.30 2.15
N GLU A 88 0.61 -8.09 3.24
CA GLU A 88 1.20 -7.67 4.51
C GLU A 88 2.73 -7.83 4.45
N VAL A 89 3.41 -6.78 4.00
CA VAL A 89 4.87 -6.71 4.07
C VAL A 89 5.27 -6.34 5.50
N THR A 90 5.54 -7.35 6.31
CA THR A 90 6.14 -7.18 7.64
C THR A 90 7.62 -6.83 7.46
N ASN A 91 8.03 -5.63 7.89
CA ASN A 91 9.44 -5.18 7.92
C ASN A 91 10.27 -5.87 9.03
N THR A 92 9.85 -7.07 9.43
CA THR A 92 10.51 -7.96 10.38
C THR A 92 10.09 -9.33 9.91
N GLY A 93 11.03 -10.24 9.60
CA GLY A 93 10.76 -11.59 9.09
C GLY A 93 10.01 -12.52 10.06
N ARG A 94 8.85 -12.08 10.56
CA ARG A 94 7.98 -12.77 11.48
C ARG A 94 6.58 -12.68 10.91
N ILE A 95 6.15 -13.79 10.32
CA ILE A 95 4.79 -14.00 9.86
C ILE A 95 3.94 -14.13 11.13
N ILE A 96 3.15 -13.10 11.45
CA ILE A 96 1.99 -13.31 12.31
C ILE A 96 0.93 -13.81 11.35
N LYS A 97 0.81 -15.14 11.22
CA LYS A 97 -0.43 -15.71 10.68
C LYS A 97 -1.50 -15.26 11.65
N SER A 98 -2.31 -14.27 11.25
CA SER A 98 -3.64 -14.13 11.82
C SER A 98 -4.32 -15.44 11.50
N ALA A 99 -4.38 -16.35 12.47
CA ALA A 99 -5.30 -17.46 12.43
C ALA A 99 -6.69 -16.81 12.46
N VAL A 100 -7.22 -16.48 11.27
CA VAL A 100 -8.66 -16.43 11.09
C VAL A 100 -9.09 -17.87 11.22
N ASP A 101 -9.70 -18.14 12.36
CA ASP A 101 -10.27 -19.42 12.74
C ASP A 101 -10.95 -20.08 11.54
N VAL A 102 -10.49 -21.29 11.26
CA VAL A 102 -11.15 -22.23 10.37
C VAL A 102 -12.59 -22.37 10.86
N ASP A 103 -13.51 -21.93 10.01
CA ASP A 103 -14.92 -22.22 10.11
C ASP A 103 -15.09 -23.74 9.95
N ASP A 104 -15.23 -24.48 11.06
CA ASP A 104 -15.68 -25.89 11.03
C ASP A 104 -17.14 -25.95 11.47
N ASN A 105 -17.98 -26.03 10.45
CA ASN A 105 -19.40 -26.27 10.52
C ASN A 105 -19.66 -27.76 10.82
N THR A 106 -20.69 -28.02 11.62
CA THR A 106 -21.42 -29.30 11.82
C THR A 106 -20.76 -30.45 12.62
N LYS A 107 -21.29 -30.69 13.83
CA LYS A 107 -22.19 -31.83 14.17
C LYS A 107 -22.54 -31.80 15.65
N GLN A 108 -23.73 -31.30 15.99
CA GLN A 108 -24.39 -31.69 17.24
C GLN A 108 -25.36 -32.84 16.97
N LYS A 109 -25.36 -33.74 17.95
CA LYS A 109 -25.89 -35.11 17.97
C LYS A 109 -27.39 -35.22 17.75
#